data_AF-A0A3D1WH76-F1
#
_entry.id   AF-A0A3D1WH76-F1
#
_cell.length_a   1.000
_cell.length_b   1.000
_cell.length_c   1.000
_cell.angle_alpha   90.00
_cell.angle_beta   90.00
_cell.angle_gamma   90.00
#
_symmetry.space_group_name_H-M   'P 1'
#
loop_
_entity.id
_entity.type
_entity.pdbx_description
1 polymer ?
#
loop_
_entity_poly.entity_id
_entity_poly.type
_entity_poly.pdbx_seq_one_letter_code
_entity_poly.pdbx_strand_id
1 'polypeptide(L)'
;MTVNVHSNSFYVEFDVERDMLVVRHPNHQEFKTPFIEIRRETLNEMTFKQASEFIGERLILLMPSLKAMYQDYLWTEDGEPPRKV
;
A
#
# COMPACT_ATOMS: atom_id res chain seq x y z
N MET A 1 -0.84 0.76 25.01
CA MET A 1 0.16 1.38 24.13
C MET A 1 -0.45 1.42 22.74
N THR A 2 -0.57 2.59 22.14
CA THR A 2 -1.11 2.74 20.79
C THR A 2 -0.03 2.27 19.81
N VAL A 3 -0.23 1.12 19.19
CA VAL A 3 0.71 0.55 18.23
C VAL A 3 0.70 1.45 17.00
N ASN A 4 1.81 2.16 16.75
CA ASN A 4 1.94 3.00 15.57
C ASN A 4 2.32 2.12 14.37
N VAL A 5 1.30 1.69 13.64
CA VAL A 5 1.45 0.87 12.41
C VAL A 5 1.98 1.67 11.21
N HIS A 6 2.07 3.00 11.35
CA HIS A 6 2.43 3.87 10.26
C HIS A 6 3.92 4.21 10.27
N SER A 7 4.55 4.00 9.13
CA SER A 7 5.96 4.27 8.89
C SER A 7 6.11 4.93 7.52
N ASN A 8 7.13 5.76 7.33
CA ASN A 8 7.50 6.27 6.00
C ASN A 8 8.44 5.30 5.25
N SER A 9 8.64 4.10 5.78
CA SER A 9 9.48 3.06 5.22
C SER A 9 8.83 1.70 5.40
N PHE A 10 8.78 0.92 4.33
CA PHE A 10 8.26 -0.44 4.29
C PHE A 10 9.15 -1.30 3.42
N TYR A 11 9.22 -2.59 3.75
CA TYR A 11 9.81 -3.59 2.86
C TYR A 11 8.72 -4.13 1.95
N VAL A 12 8.98 -4.10 0.65
CA VAL A 12 8.12 -4.72 -0.36
C VAL A 12 8.89 -5.90 -0.93
N GLU A 13 8.32 -7.08 -0.83
CA GLU A 13 8.93 -8.32 -1.29
C GLU A 13 7.89 -9.18 -2.01
N PHE A 14 8.37 -10.05 -2.89
CA PHE A 14 7.55 -11.10 -3.47
C PHE A 14 7.88 -12.41 -2.78
N ASP A 15 6.94 -12.92 -1.99
CA ASP A 15 7.05 -14.21 -1.31
C ASP A 15 6.76 -15.32 -2.33
N VAL A 16 7.84 -15.96 -2.79
CA VAL A 16 7.78 -17.02 -3.82
C VAL A 16 7.10 -18.28 -3.29
N GLU A 17 7.24 -18.58 -2.00
CA GLU A 17 6.65 -19.78 -1.40
C GLU A 17 5.12 -19.66 -1.31
N ARG A 18 4.64 -18.45 -1.01
CA ARG A 18 3.21 -18.15 -0.85
C ARG A 18 2.57 -17.56 -2.13
N ASP A 19 3.35 -17.33 -3.19
CA ASP A 19 2.96 -16.74 -4.47
C ASP A 19 2.21 -15.40 -4.32
N MET A 20 2.77 -14.49 -3.51
CA MET A 20 2.15 -13.21 -3.18
C MET A 20 3.17 -12.07 -3.01
N LEU A 21 2.77 -10.87 -3.41
CA LEU A 21 3.45 -9.64 -3.01
C LEU A 21 3.06 -9.31 -1.56
N VAL A 22 4.04 -9.04 -0.72
CA VAL A 22 3.80 -8.65 0.67
C VAL A 22 4.50 -7.34 1.01
N VAL A 23 3.84 -6.54 1.84
CA VAL A 23 4.38 -5.29 2.37
C VAL A 23 4.49 -5.43 3.88
N ARG A 24 5.71 -5.25 4.40
CA ARG A 24 6.02 -5.44 5.82
C ARG A 24 6.56 -4.18 6.45
N HIS A 25 6.22 -4.01 7.73
CA HIS A 25 6.86 -3.00 8.57
C HIS A 25 8.34 -3.34 8.77
N PRO A 26 9.25 -2.34 8.80
CA PRO A 26 10.67 -2.58 9.00
C PRO A 26 11.02 -3.16 10.38
N ASN A 27 10.20 -2.87 11.40
CA ASN A 27 10.32 -3.54 12.71
C ASN A 27 9.60 -4.90 12.71
N HIS A 28 10.21 -5.92 12.11
CA HIS A 28 9.67 -7.28 12.03
C HIS A 28 9.53 -7.99 13.38
N GLN A 29 10.23 -7.53 14.43
CA GLN A 29 10.15 -8.11 15.76
C GLN A 29 8.82 -7.79 16.44
N GLU A 30 8.34 -6.56 16.25
CA GLU A 30 7.07 -6.07 16.77
C GLU A 30 5.91 -6.44 15.83
N PHE A 31 6.11 -6.32 14.52
CA PHE A 31 5.10 -6.56 13.50
C PHE A 31 5.40 -7.83 12.70
N LYS A 32 4.94 -8.95 13.23
CA LYS A 32 5.20 -10.28 12.64
C LYS A 32 4.41 -10.55 11.36
N THR A 33 3.25 -9.90 11.21
CA THR A 33 2.35 -10.06 10.05
C THR A 33 2.58 -8.95 9.03
N PRO A 34 2.57 -9.26 7.72
CA PRO A 34 2.51 -8.24 6.68
C PRO A 34 1.27 -7.36 6.82
N PHE A 35 1.37 -6.11 6.39
CA PHE A 35 0.23 -5.18 6.34
C PHE A 35 -0.55 -5.29 5.05
N ILE A 36 0.11 -5.69 3.98
CA ILE A 36 -0.53 -5.98 2.70
C ILE A 36 -0.02 -7.36 2.26
N GLU A 37 -0.95 -8.19 1.82
CA GLU A 37 -0.70 -9.44 1.12
C GLU A 37 -1.56 -9.42 -0.15
N ILE A 38 -0.94 -9.50 -1.32
CA ILE A 38 -1.63 -9.51 -2.62
C ILE A 38 -1.17 -10.76 -3.36
N ARG A 39 -2.09 -11.70 -3.57
CA ARG A 39 -1.82 -12.93 -4.32
C ARG A 39 -1.52 -12.60 -5.78
N ARG A 40 -0.60 -13.34 -6.41
CA ARG A 40 -0.30 -13.17 -7.83
C ARG A 40 -1.53 -13.38 -8.71
N GLU A 41 -2.43 -14.28 -8.34
CA GLU A 41 -3.69 -14.53 -9.06
C GLU A 41 -4.56 -13.26 -9.17
N THR A 42 -4.65 -12.46 -8.11
CA THR A 42 -5.39 -11.18 -8.11
C THR A 42 -4.79 -10.19 -9.11
N LEU A 43 -3.47 -10.19 -9.26
CA LEU A 43 -2.78 -9.32 -10.21
C LEU A 43 -2.90 -9.84 -11.66
N ASN A 44 -3.05 -11.14 -11.86
CA ASN A 44 -3.17 -11.74 -13.21
C ASN A 44 -4.45 -11.32 -13.94
N GLU A 45 -5.50 -10.94 -13.20
CA GLU A 45 -6.77 -10.44 -13.76
C GLU A 45 -6.68 -8.95 -14.15
N MET A 46 -5.57 -8.28 -13.83
CA MET A 46 -5.37 -6.85 -14.04
C MET A 46 -4.40 -6.58 -15.19
N THR A 47 -4.63 -5.47 -15.89
CA THR A 47 -3.58 -4.88 -16.74
C THR A 47 -2.44 -4.36 -15.87
N PHE A 48 -1.26 -4.17 -16.47
CA PHE A 48 -0.10 -3.59 -15.77
C PHE A 48 -0.45 -2.25 -15.08
N LYS A 49 -1.21 -1.38 -15.77
CA LYS A 49 -1.64 -0.09 -15.22
C LYS A 49 -2.50 -0.29 -13.95
N GLN A 50 -3.55 -1.11 -14.06
CA GLN A 50 -4.44 -1.41 -12.93
C GLN A 50 -3.69 -2.03 -11.76
N ALA A 51 -2.79 -2.99 -12.01
CA ALA A 51 -1.96 -3.60 -10.98
C ALA A 51 -1.05 -2.57 -10.29
N SER A 52 -0.44 -1.67 -11.08
CA SER A 52 0.43 -0.61 -10.54
C SER A 52 -0.33 0.40 -9.68
N GLU A 53 -1.53 0.81 -10.10
CA GLU A 53 -2.41 1.71 -9.33
C GLU A 53 -2.87 1.02 -8.05
N PHE A 54 -3.36 -0.22 -8.16
CA PHE A 54 -3.84 -1.02 -7.03
C PHE A 54 -2.77 -1.24 -5.95
N ILE A 55 -1.53 -1.54 -6.33
CA ILE A 55 -0.39 -1.69 -5.41
C ILE A 55 0.01 -0.32 -4.85
N GLY A 56 0.13 0.69 -5.71
CA GLY A 56 0.59 2.03 -5.35
C GLY A 56 -0.32 2.71 -4.34
N GLU A 57 -1.64 2.66 -4.53
CA GLU A 57 -2.63 3.22 -3.59
C GLU A 57 -2.46 2.65 -2.18
N ARG A 58 -2.29 1.32 -2.08
CA ARG A 58 -2.11 0.65 -0.79
C ARG A 58 -0.82 1.08 -0.09
N LEU A 59 0.27 1.25 -0.83
CA LEU A 59 1.53 1.77 -0.28
C LEU A 59 1.39 3.23 0.19
N ILE A 60 0.74 4.07 -0.60
CA ILE A 60 0.49 5.48 -0.26
C ILE A 60 -0.30 5.59 1.05
N LEU A 61 -1.33 4.77 1.22
CA LEU A 61 -2.17 4.75 2.41
C LEU A 61 -1.45 4.31 3.69
N LEU A 62 -0.36 3.54 3.57
CA LEU A 62 0.43 3.12 4.72
C LEU A 62 1.42 4.18 5.18
N MET A 63 1.84 5.10 4.31
CA MET A 63 2.83 6.13 4.59
C MET A 63 2.16 7.46 5.00
N PRO A 64 2.26 7.91 6.27
CA PRO A 64 1.59 9.13 6.74
C PRO A 64 1.84 10.36 5.89
N SER A 65 3.10 10.56 5.46
CA SER A 65 3.47 11.74 4.68
C SER A 65 2.79 11.75 3.31
N LEU A 66 2.62 10.59 2.67
CA LEU A 66 1.90 10.49 1.40
C LEU A 66 0.39 10.53 1.64
N LYS A 67 -0.12 9.75 2.59
CA LYS A 67 -1.55 9.74 2.95
C LYS A 67 -2.08 11.15 3.25
N ALA A 68 -1.32 11.97 3.98
CA ALA A 68 -1.70 13.35 4.27
C ALA A 68 -1.87 14.21 3.00
N MET A 69 -1.08 13.96 1.95
CA MET A 69 -1.22 14.67 0.67
C MET A 69 -2.55 14.35 -0.04
N TYR A 70 -3.10 13.16 0.22
CA TYR A 70 -4.32 12.67 -0.43
C TYR A 70 -5.53 12.64 0.51
N GLN A 71 -5.38 13.08 1.77
CA GLN A 71 -6.43 12.94 2.79
C GLN A 71 -7.75 13.63 2.41
N ASP A 72 -7.65 14.74 1.70
CA ASP A 72 -8.81 15.51 1.22
C ASP A 72 -9.46 14.90 -0.05
N TYR A 73 -8.79 13.96 -0.71
CA TYR A 73 -9.22 13.33 -1.97
C TYR A 73 -9.62 11.87 -1.81
N LEU A 74 -9.27 11.23 -0.70
CA LEU A 74 -9.66 9.85 -0.38
C LEU A 74 -11.18 9.64 -0.33
N TRP A 75 -11.97 10.72 -0.31
CA TRP A 75 -13.43 10.71 -0.23
C TRP A 75 -14.13 11.42 -1.39
N THR A 76 -13.41 11.86 -2.42
CA THR A 76 -14.03 12.43 -3.64
C THR A 76 -14.45 11.29 -4.56
N GLU A 77 -15.58 11.44 -5.28
CA GLU A 77 -16.13 10.36 -6.13
C GLU A 77 -15.13 9.87 -7.20
N ASP A 78 -14.24 10.75 -7.65
CA ASP A 78 -13.26 10.46 -8.70
C ASP A 78 -11.84 10.14 -8.18
N GLY A 79 -11.57 10.31 -6.87
CA GLY A 79 -10.24 10.09 -6.27
C GLY A 79 -9.11 11.01 -6.77
N GLU A 80 -9.40 11.90 -7.71
CA GLU A 80 -8.42 12.79 -8.34
C GLU A 80 -8.12 14.02 -7.47
N PRO A 81 -6.85 14.40 -7.30
CA PRO A 81 -6.51 15.68 -6.72
C PRO A 81 -6.93 16.82 -7.67
N PRO A 82 -7.39 17.97 -7.15
CA PRO A 82 -7.68 19.15 -7.96
C PRO A 82 -6.42 19.54 -8.71
N ARG A 83 -6.59 19.89 -9.99
CA ARG A 83 -5.50 20.44 -10.82
C ARG A 83 -4.91 21.62 -10.08
N LYS A 84 -3.63 21.54 -9.69
CA LYS A 84 -2.90 22.67 -9.13
C LYS A 84 -2.96 23.80 -10.15
N VAL A 85 -3.58 24.92 -9.77
CA VAL A 85 -3.65 26.16 -10.56
C VAL A 85 -2.33 26.89 -10.46
#